data_AF-A0A2K3K766-F1
#
_entry.id   AF-A0A2K3K766-F1
#
_cell.length_a   1.000
_cell.length_b   1.000
_cell.length_c   1.000
_cell.angle_alpha   90.00
_cell.angle_beta   90.00
_cell.angle_gamma   90.00
#
_symmetry.space_group_name_H-M   'P 1'
#
loop_
_entity.id
_entity.type
_entity.pdbx_description
1 polymer ?
#
loop_
_entity_poly.entity_id
_entity_poly.type
_entity_poly.pdbx_seq_one_letter_code
_entity_poly.pdbx_strand_id
1 'polypeptide(L)'
;MSHQIKHLKERFNKVADNRLNFGLQINESDNRLVQRREMTHSNVNESDVIGREHDKQKIINLLLQDDGGDKKSLSVIPILGIGGLGKTTLAKCVFNDKSVVQSFPLKMWVCVSDHFELKHVLLKILNSANSNQIHQENYDVDQLQNHLRNTLVGQKFLLVLDDVWNEDRVKWEELKDIIQGVAGAEGSKVLVTTRSHTVANMMGTSSSHILQGLSRVDSQSVFVKWAFKEGELENYPELMEIGKEIVQKCGGLPLALRTLGSSLFLKVDIEDWKFVRDNEIWNLPQKEDDILPAIKLSYDQLPSYL
;
A
#
# COMPACT_ATOMS: atom_id res chain seq x y z
N MET A 1 28.72 37.41 -20.20
CA MET A 1 27.72 36.51 -20.81
C MET A 1 28.30 35.62 -21.91
N SER A 2 28.79 36.14 -23.05
CA SER A 2 29.29 35.28 -24.16
C SER A 2 30.40 34.30 -23.74
N HIS A 3 31.41 34.76 -22.98
CA HIS A 3 32.48 33.89 -22.47
C HIS A 3 32.00 32.83 -21.48
N GLN A 4 30.98 33.12 -20.67
CA GLN A 4 30.40 32.16 -19.73
C GLN A 4 29.61 31.08 -20.45
N ILE A 5 28.86 31.44 -21.50
CA ILE A 5 28.15 30.49 -22.35
C ILE A 5 29.14 29.60 -23.10
N LYS A 6 30.26 30.16 -23.57
CA LYS A 6 31.32 29.39 -24.23
C LYS A 6 31.95 28.36 -23.28
N HIS A 7 32.31 28.78 -22.07
CA HIS A 7 32.85 27.90 -21.04
C HIS A 7 31.85 26.81 -20.61
N LEU A 8 30.56 27.14 -20.52
CA LEU A 8 29.51 26.15 -20.22
C LEU A 8 29.40 25.10 -21.33
N LYS A 9 29.44 25.50 -22.61
CA LYS A 9 29.45 24.60 -23.75
C LYS A 9 30.68 23.68 -23.75
N GLU A 10 31.86 24.22 -23.46
CA GLU A 10 33.09 23.42 -23.35
C GLU A 10 33.00 22.36 -22.24
N ARG A 11 32.41 22.71 -21.08
CA ARG A 11 32.15 21.73 -20.01
C ARG A 11 31.14 20.67 -20.42
N PHE A 12 30.05 21.04 -21.09
CA PHE A 12 29.06 20.07 -21.58
C PHE A 12 29.66 19.11 -22.59
N ASN A 13 30.46 19.61 -23.54
CA ASN A 13 31.14 18.78 -24.52
C ASN A 13 32.12 17.81 -23.85
N LYS A 14 32.89 18.27 -22.86
CA LYS A 14 33.80 17.41 -22.11
C LYS A 14 33.07 16.27 -21.37
N VAL A 15 31.88 16.53 -20.82
CA VAL A 15 31.04 15.49 -20.20
C VAL A 15 30.50 14.52 -21.24
N ALA A 16 30.08 15.02 -22.41
CA ALA A 16 29.61 14.19 -23.52
C ALA A 16 30.71 13.29 -24.10
N ASP A 17 31.95 13.79 -24.25
CA ASP A 17 33.09 13.01 -24.73
C ASP A 17 33.51 11.94 -23.72
N ASN A 18 33.52 12.29 -22.43
CA ASN A 18 33.84 11.36 -21.36
C ASN A 18 32.86 10.18 -21.27
N ARG A 19 31.61 10.39 -21.69
CA ARG A 19 30.59 9.33 -21.74
C ARG A 19 31.07 8.09 -22.51
N LEU A 20 31.75 8.30 -23.64
CA LEU A 20 32.29 7.23 -24.47
C LEU A 20 33.49 6.55 -23.80
N ASN A 21 34.34 7.32 -23.14
CA ASN A 21 35.52 6.81 -22.42
C ASN A 21 35.14 5.93 -21.22
N PHE A 22 33.99 6.19 -20.58
CA PHE A 22 33.45 5.37 -19.49
C PHE A 22 32.55 4.22 -19.97
N GLY A 23 32.38 4.02 -21.29
CA GLY A 23 31.53 2.97 -21.84
C GLY A 23 30.03 3.15 -21.56
N LEU A 24 29.58 4.39 -21.30
CA LEU A 24 28.18 4.67 -20.96
C LEU A 24 27.28 4.64 -22.21
N GLN A 25 26.53 3.55 -22.39
CA GLN A 25 25.56 3.40 -23.48
C GLN A 25 24.25 4.14 -23.16
N ILE A 26 23.60 4.70 -24.19
CA ILE A 26 22.21 5.14 -24.07
C ILE A 26 21.39 3.86 -24.16
N ASN A 27 20.69 3.51 -23.08
CA ASN A 27 19.59 2.57 -23.18
C ASN A 27 18.39 3.33 -23.80
N GLU A 28 18.14 3.11 -25.09
CA GLU A 28 16.93 3.62 -25.76
C GLU A 28 15.68 2.85 -25.36
N SER A 29 15.84 1.65 -24.80
CA SER A 29 14.80 1.04 -24.01
C SER A 29 14.73 1.77 -22.67
N ASP A 30 13.59 2.40 -22.38
CA ASP A 30 13.21 2.71 -21.00
C ASP A 30 12.95 1.37 -20.28
N ASN A 31 14.02 0.58 -20.12
CA ASN A 31 14.11 -0.57 -19.23
C ASN A 31 14.24 -0.05 -17.78
N ARG A 32 13.57 1.05 -17.45
CA ARG A 32 12.94 1.10 -16.14
C ARG A 32 12.04 -0.12 -16.11
N LEU A 33 12.59 -1.20 -15.57
CA LEU A 33 11.89 -2.08 -14.67
C LEU A 33 11.36 -1.19 -13.54
N VAL A 34 10.44 -0.27 -13.85
CA VAL A 34 9.33 -0.03 -12.95
C VAL A 34 8.68 -1.39 -12.95
N GLN A 35 9.12 -2.26 -12.03
CA GLN A 35 8.32 -3.40 -11.64
C GLN A 35 6.94 -2.81 -11.47
N ARG A 36 6.06 -3.13 -12.43
CA ARG A 36 4.66 -2.74 -12.43
C ARG A 36 4.21 -3.06 -11.01
N ARG A 37 3.85 -2.03 -10.22
CA ARG A 37 3.59 -2.19 -8.77
C ARG A 37 2.86 -3.51 -8.58
N GLU A 38 3.42 -4.40 -7.78
CA GLU A 38 2.86 -5.74 -7.59
C GLU A 38 1.37 -5.60 -7.28
N MET A 39 0.54 -6.21 -8.11
CA MET A 39 -0.91 -6.18 -7.89
C MET A 39 -1.18 -6.81 -6.52
N THR A 40 -1.84 -6.06 -5.65
CA THR A 40 -2.19 -6.56 -4.33
C THR A 40 -3.28 -7.63 -4.46
N HIS A 41 -3.12 -8.72 -3.71
CA HIS A 41 -4.08 -9.82 -3.63
C HIS A 41 -4.72 -9.87 -2.25
N SER A 42 -5.89 -10.49 -2.12
CA SER A 42 -6.66 -10.50 -0.85
C SER A 42 -6.08 -11.40 0.25
N ASN A 43 -5.17 -12.32 -0.07
CA ASN A 43 -4.62 -13.27 0.91
C ASN A 43 -3.58 -12.63 1.88
N VAL A 44 -3.66 -13.02 3.15
CA VAL A 44 -2.70 -12.66 4.20
C VAL A 44 -2.63 -13.79 5.22
N ASN A 45 -1.43 -14.12 5.70
CA ASN A 45 -1.29 -14.97 6.86
C ASN A 45 -1.48 -14.11 8.12
N GLU A 46 -2.61 -14.29 8.81
CA GLU A 46 -2.98 -13.44 9.93
C GLU A 46 -2.03 -13.60 11.13
N SER A 47 -1.44 -14.78 11.33
CA SER A 47 -0.43 -14.99 12.37
C SER A 47 0.83 -14.13 12.17
N ASP A 48 1.01 -13.57 10.97
CA ASP A 48 2.15 -12.72 10.66
C ASP A 48 1.91 -11.23 10.91
N VAL A 49 0.68 -10.84 11.24
CA VAL A 49 0.29 -9.46 11.49
C VAL A 49 0.29 -9.19 12.99
N ILE A 50 1.03 -8.16 13.42
CA ILE A 50 1.25 -7.85 14.83
C ILE A 50 0.67 -6.47 15.15
N GLY A 51 -0.05 -6.36 16.27
CA GLY A 51 -0.46 -5.07 16.85
C GLY A 51 -1.58 -4.37 16.10
N ARG A 52 -2.45 -5.12 15.41
CA ARG A 52 -3.54 -4.58 14.57
C ARG A 52 -4.93 -5.07 14.97
N GLU A 53 -5.05 -5.79 16.07
CA GLU A 53 -6.28 -6.43 16.53
C GLU A 53 -7.38 -5.39 16.78
N HIS A 54 -7.02 -4.27 17.42
CA HIS A 54 -7.96 -3.20 17.73
C HIS A 54 -8.41 -2.42 16.48
N ASP A 55 -7.48 -2.10 15.56
CA ASP A 55 -7.81 -1.46 14.29
C ASP A 55 -8.73 -2.35 13.45
N LYS A 56 -8.43 -3.65 13.39
CA LYS A 56 -9.23 -4.68 12.71
C LYS A 56 -10.65 -4.71 13.29
N GLN A 57 -10.78 -4.81 14.60
CA GLN A 57 -12.09 -4.90 15.26
C GLN A 57 -12.93 -3.64 15.04
N LYS A 58 -12.30 -2.44 15.06
CA LYS A 58 -13.00 -1.19 14.76
C LYS A 58 -13.61 -1.19 13.37
N ILE A 59 -12.85 -1.61 12.35
CA ILE A 59 -13.34 -1.66 10.98
C ILE A 59 -14.43 -2.72 10.82
N ILE A 60 -14.28 -3.89 11.45
CA ILE A 60 -15.32 -4.93 11.46
C ILE A 60 -16.62 -4.38 12.07
N ASN A 61 -16.53 -3.66 13.19
CA ASN A 61 -17.71 -3.06 13.80
C ASN A 61 -18.41 -2.07 12.85
N LEU A 62 -17.65 -1.23 12.13
CA LEU A 62 -18.22 -0.32 11.12
C LEU A 62 -18.87 -1.07 9.95
N LEU A 63 -18.30 -2.20 9.54
CA LEU A 63 -18.85 -3.04 8.47
C LEU A 63 -20.14 -3.75 8.88
N LEU A 64 -20.23 -4.19 10.14
CA LEU A 64 -21.37 -4.94 10.66
C LEU A 64 -22.45 -4.06 11.30
N GLN A 65 -22.17 -2.77 11.50
CA GLN A 65 -23.16 -1.80 11.95
C GLN A 65 -24.27 -1.67 10.92
N ASP A 66 -25.50 -1.78 11.43
CA ASP A 66 -26.72 -1.55 10.66
C ASP A 66 -26.89 -0.04 10.53
N ASP A 67 -26.84 0.45 9.29
CA ASP A 67 -26.96 1.88 9.00
C ASP A 67 -28.44 2.24 9.14
N GLY A 68 -28.91 2.51 10.37
CA GLY A 68 -30.30 2.92 10.65
C GLY A 68 -30.74 4.25 10.02
N GLY A 69 -30.03 4.76 9.02
CA GLY A 69 -30.34 5.94 8.20
C GLY A 69 -30.78 5.56 6.77
N ASP A 70 -31.11 6.55 5.93
CA ASP A 70 -31.74 6.39 4.61
C ASP A 70 -31.26 5.16 3.84
N LYS A 71 -32.15 4.15 3.77
CA LYS A 71 -31.96 2.75 3.31
C LYS A 71 -31.46 2.57 1.86
N LYS A 72 -30.99 3.64 1.21
CA LYS A 72 -30.63 3.70 -0.21
C LYS A 72 -29.22 4.21 -0.48
N SER A 73 -28.46 4.66 0.53
CA SER A 73 -27.11 5.19 0.31
C SER A 73 -26.02 4.13 0.51
N LEU A 74 -25.08 4.06 -0.42
CA LEU A 74 -23.93 3.16 -0.37
C LEU A 74 -22.98 3.60 0.76
N SER A 75 -22.64 2.69 1.67
CA SER A 75 -21.74 2.97 2.78
C SER A 75 -20.29 2.69 2.41
N VAL A 76 -19.45 3.73 2.45
CA VAL A 76 -18.03 3.71 2.09
C VAL A 76 -17.18 4.08 3.30
N ILE A 77 -16.31 3.15 3.70
CA ILE A 77 -15.42 3.26 4.87
C ILE A 77 -13.97 3.42 4.40
N PRO A 78 -13.37 4.62 4.51
CA PRO A 78 -11.97 4.81 4.18
C PRO A 78 -11.04 4.37 5.32
N ILE A 79 -9.98 3.64 4.99
CA ILE A 79 -8.77 3.45 5.78
C ILE A 79 -7.72 4.41 5.24
N LEU A 80 -7.39 5.42 6.03
CA LEU A 80 -6.49 6.49 5.66
C LEU A 80 -5.17 6.38 6.40
N GLY A 81 -4.08 6.72 5.74
CA GLY A 81 -2.77 6.81 6.37
C GLY A 81 -1.64 6.79 5.35
N ILE A 82 -0.46 7.17 5.79
CA ILE A 82 0.77 7.25 5.00
C ILE A 82 1.22 5.90 4.42
N GLY A 83 2.24 5.95 3.55
CA GLY A 83 2.86 4.76 2.99
C GLY A 83 3.51 3.89 4.07
N GLY A 84 3.49 2.57 3.88
CA GLY A 84 4.20 1.65 4.79
C GLY A 84 3.50 1.31 6.11
N LEU A 85 2.37 1.97 6.46
CA LEU A 85 1.60 1.68 7.69
C LEU A 85 0.90 0.31 7.73
N GLY A 86 0.74 -0.35 6.59
CA GLY A 86 0.05 -1.64 6.51
C GLY A 86 -1.47 -1.55 6.30
N LYS A 87 -2.00 -0.46 5.72
CA LYS A 87 -3.44 -0.33 5.38
C LYS A 87 -3.97 -1.52 4.58
N THR A 88 -3.26 -1.89 3.51
CA THR A 88 -3.59 -3.05 2.69
C THR A 88 -3.60 -4.33 3.53
N THR A 89 -2.57 -4.55 4.37
CA THR A 89 -2.50 -5.70 5.27
C THR A 89 -3.70 -5.75 6.23
N LEU A 90 -4.06 -4.61 6.83
CA LEU A 90 -5.22 -4.48 7.70
C LEU A 90 -6.53 -4.79 6.96
N ALA A 91 -6.72 -4.23 5.76
CA ALA A 91 -7.88 -4.50 4.93
C ALA A 91 -7.99 -6.00 4.56
N LYS A 92 -6.87 -6.68 4.28
CA LYS A 92 -6.87 -8.13 4.05
C LYS A 92 -7.29 -8.92 5.30
N CYS A 93 -6.83 -8.52 6.49
CA CYS A 93 -7.22 -9.18 7.75
C CYS A 93 -8.73 -9.04 8.01
N VAL A 94 -9.28 -7.83 7.76
CA VAL A 94 -10.72 -7.58 7.85
C VAL A 94 -11.48 -8.39 6.80
N PHE A 95 -11.04 -8.36 5.55
CA PHE A 95 -11.70 -9.04 4.43
C PHE A 95 -11.82 -10.55 4.65
N ASN A 96 -10.81 -11.17 5.28
CA ASN A 96 -10.78 -12.60 5.55
C ASN A 96 -11.30 -12.99 6.94
N ASP A 97 -11.74 -12.02 7.75
CA ASP A 97 -12.29 -12.31 9.07
C ASP A 97 -13.55 -13.18 8.97
N LYS A 98 -13.72 -14.13 9.90
CA LYS A 98 -14.85 -15.07 9.89
C LYS A 98 -16.21 -14.37 9.94
N SER A 99 -16.34 -13.31 10.75
CA SER A 99 -17.60 -12.56 10.87
C SER A 99 -17.94 -11.79 9.61
N VAL A 100 -16.92 -11.25 8.92
CA VAL A 100 -17.07 -10.58 7.62
C VAL A 100 -17.43 -11.61 6.53
N VAL A 101 -16.74 -12.75 6.48
CA VAL A 101 -17.04 -13.83 5.53
C VAL A 101 -18.50 -14.32 5.67
N GLN A 102 -18.99 -14.45 6.90
CA GLN A 102 -20.37 -14.87 7.16
C GLN A 102 -21.40 -13.80 6.80
N SER A 103 -21.05 -12.52 6.95
CA SER A 103 -21.99 -11.40 6.77
C SER A 103 -22.11 -10.91 5.32
N PHE A 104 -21.10 -11.20 4.50
CA PHE A 104 -21.02 -10.75 3.10
C PHE A 104 -20.83 -11.96 2.18
N PRO A 105 -21.92 -12.55 1.65
CA PRO A 105 -21.86 -13.70 0.75
C PRO A 105 -20.99 -13.45 -0.49
N LEU A 106 -21.00 -12.22 -1.01
CA LEU A 106 -20.13 -11.80 -2.10
C LEU A 106 -19.06 -10.83 -1.59
N LYS A 107 -17.79 -11.16 -1.84
CA LYS A 107 -16.66 -10.29 -1.49
C LYS A 107 -15.77 -10.08 -2.70
N MET A 108 -15.42 -8.83 -2.96
CA MET A 108 -14.63 -8.41 -4.10
C MET A 108 -13.41 -7.62 -3.66
N TRP A 109 -12.27 -7.84 -4.31
CA TRP A 109 -11.02 -7.14 -4.03
C TRP A 109 -10.43 -6.58 -5.32
N VAL A 110 -10.27 -5.25 -5.37
CA VAL A 110 -9.76 -4.55 -6.55
C VAL A 110 -8.61 -3.63 -6.15
N CYS A 111 -7.43 -3.90 -6.70
CA CYS A 111 -6.31 -2.97 -6.67
C CYS A 111 -6.50 -1.94 -7.79
N VAL A 112 -6.67 -0.66 -7.43
CA VAL A 112 -7.06 0.39 -8.39
C VAL A 112 -5.87 0.90 -9.20
N SER A 113 -4.65 0.90 -8.63
CA SER A 113 -3.40 1.40 -9.24
C SER A 113 -3.42 2.89 -9.64
N ASP A 114 -2.24 3.45 -9.94
CA ASP A 114 -2.07 4.91 -10.13
C ASP A 114 -2.85 5.49 -11.33
N HIS A 115 -3.11 4.69 -12.37
CA HIS A 115 -3.87 5.11 -13.54
C HIS A 115 -5.34 4.70 -13.39
N PHE A 116 -6.13 5.59 -12.76
CA PHE A 116 -7.57 5.38 -12.67
C PHE A 116 -8.25 5.57 -14.02
N GLU A 117 -8.79 4.48 -14.54
CA GLU A 117 -9.68 4.44 -15.69
C GLU A 117 -10.94 3.66 -15.31
N LEU A 118 -12.10 4.31 -15.39
CA LEU A 118 -13.38 3.77 -14.92
C LEU A 118 -13.67 2.39 -15.52
N LYS A 119 -13.50 2.24 -16.85
CA LYS A 119 -13.67 0.98 -17.57
C LYS A 119 -12.82 -0.14 -16.95
N HIS A 120 -11.55 0.12 -16.68
CA HIS A 120 -10.65 -0.88 -16.09
C HIS A 120 -11.02 -1.25 -14.65
N VAL A 121 -11.50 -0.29 -13.86
CA VAL A 121 -11.96 -0.58 -12.50
C VAL A 121 -13.22 -1.44 -12.52
N LEU A 122 -14.21 -1.11 -13.36
CA LEU A 122 -15.43 -1.92 -13.52
C LEU A 122 -15.11 -3.35 -13.97
N LEU A 123 -14.20 -3.53 -14.94
CA LEU A 123 -13.72 -4.84 -15.37
C LEU A 123 -13.09 -5.62 -14.22
N LYS A 124 -12.24 -4.99 -13.41
CA LYS A 124 -11.63 -5.64 -12.22
C LYS A 124 -12.68 -6.03 -11.19
N ILE A 125 -13.69 -5.20 -10.95
CA ILE A 125 -14.79 -5.52 -10.03
C ILE A 125 -15.56 -6.75 -10.55
N LEU A 126 -15.95 -6.76 -11.82
CA LEU A 126 -16.66 -7.87 -12.44
C LEU A 126 -15.88 -9.18 -12.40
N ASN A 127 -14.58 -9.13 -12.71
CA ASN A 127 -13.69 -10.29 -12.63
C ASN A 127 -13.48 -10.76 -11.19
N SER A 128 -13.57 -9.85 -10.20
CA SER A 128 -13.52 -10.25 -8.79
C SER A 128 -14.84 -10.83 -8.30
N ALA A 129 -15.97 -10.47 -8.91
CA ALA A 129 -17.30 -10.97 -8.55
C ALA A 129 -17.58 -12.35 -9.15
N ASN A 130 -17.04 -12.63 -10.33
CA ASN A 130 -17.29 -13.85 -11.09
C ASN A 130 -16.05 -14.74 -11.15
N SER A 131 -16.17 -16.02 -10.80
CA SER A 131 -15.07 -16.99 -10.89
C SER A 131 -14.69 -17.37 -12.32
N ASN A 132 -15.56 -17.12 -13.29
CA ASN A 132 -15.28 -17.32 -14.71
C ASN A 132 -14.70 -16.02 -15.26
N GLN A 133 -13.45 -16.07 -15.72
CA GLN A 133 -12.85 -14.94 -16.44
C GLN A 133 -13.70 -14.66 -17.68
N ILE A 134 -14.45 -13.57 -17.65
CA ILE A 134 -15.20 -13.15 -18.82
C ILE A 134 -14.21 -12.33 -19.67
N HIS A 135 -13.96 -12.75 -20.91
CA HIS A 135 -13.15 -12.00 -21.87
C HIS A 135 -13.91 -10.73 -22.32
N GLN A 136 -14.04 -9.75 -21.40
CA GLN A 136 -14.85 -8.52 -21.56
C GLN A 136 -14.03 -7.31 -21.99
N GLU A 137 -12.78 -7.48 -22.41
CA GLU A 137 -11.89 -6.35 -22.76
C GLU A 137 -12.50 -5.43 -23.84
N ASN A 138 -13.36 -6.00 -24.70
CA ASN A 138 -14.06 -5.30 -25.77
C ASN A 138 -15.34 -4.55 -25.34
N TYR A 139 -15.80 -4.71 -24.09
CA TYR A 139 -17.03 -4.05 -23.65
C TYR A 139 -16.84 -2.55 -23.43
N ASP A 140 -17.85 -1.77 -23.77
CA ASP A 140 -17.96 -0.37 -23.37
C ASP A 140 -18.41 -0.24 -21.90
N VAL A 141 -18.45 0.99 -21.40
CA VAL A 141 -18.81 1.25 -20.00
C VAL A 141 -20.26 0.85 -19.70
N ASP A 142 -21.20 1.10 -20.61
CA ASP A 142 -22.62 0.77 -20.41
C ASP A 142 -22.85 -0.74 -20.33
N GLN A 143 -22.17 -1.52 -21.17
CA GLN A 143 -22.20 -2.98 -21.11
C GLN A 143 -21.66 -3.50 -19.79
N LEU A 144 -20.54 -2.94 -19.31
CA LEU A 144 -19.94 -3.30 -18.02
C LEU A 144 -20.85 -2.94 -16.85
N GLN A 145 -21.48 -1.76 -16.87
CA GLN A 145 -22.46 -1.36 -15.86
C GLN A 145 -23.63 -2.33 -15.80
N ASN A 146 -24.20 -2.71 -16.96
CA ASN A 146 -25.30 -3.66 -17.03
C ASN A 146 -24.90 -5.05 -16.48
N HIS A 147 -23.69 -5.51 -16.79
CA HIS A 147 -23.18 -6.78 -16.27
C HIS A 147 -22.96 -6.71 -14.76
N LEU A 148 -22.46 -5.59 -14.26
CA LEU A 148 -22.23 -5.39 -12.83
C LEU A 148 -23.57 -5.36 -12.09
N ARG A 149 -24.56 -4.67 -12.62
CA ARG A 149 -25.93 -4.65 -12.10
C ARG A 149 -26.52 -6.06 -12.02
N ASN A 150 -26.40 -6.85 -13.10
CA ASN A 150 -26.92 -8.21 -13.14
C ASN A 150 -26.17 -9.15 -12.17
N THR A 151 -24.88 -8.90 -11.94
CA THR A 151 -24.07 -9.71 -11.01
C THR A 151 -24.40 -9.39 -9.54
N LEU A 152 -24.64 -8.12 -9.23
CA LEU A 152 -24.81 -7.65 -7.85
C LEU A 152 -26.27 -7.52 -7.40
N VAL A 153 -27.25 -7.64 -8.31
CA VAL A 153 -28.68 -7.51 -7.96
C VAL A 153 -29.08 -8.49 -6.85
N GLY A 154 -29.68 -7.97 -5.78
CA GLY A 154 -30.11 -8.75 -4.62
C GLY A 154 -28.98 -9.37 -3.78
N GLN A 155 -27.71 -9.15 -4.13
CA GLN A 155 -26.56 -9.66 -3.39
C GLN A 155 -26.13 -8.66 -2.32
N LYS A 156 -25.88 -9.16 -1.10
CA LYS A 156 -25.17 -8.39 -0.08
C LYS A 156 -23.67 -8.57 -0.31
N PHE A 157 -22.95 -7.48 -0.53
CA PHE A 157 -21.53 -7.55 -0.88
C PHE A 157 -20.62 -6.65 -0.06
N LEU A 158 -19.35 -7.05 0.02
CA LEU A 158 -18.23 -6.20 0.43
C LEU A 158 -17.30 -5.98 -0.75
N LEU A 159 -17.09 -4.74 -1.16
CA LEU A 159 -16.10 -4.37 -2.17
C LEU A 159 -14.92 -3.67 -1.51
N VAL A 160 -13.70 -4.18 -1.71
CA VAL A 160 -12.46 -3.50 -1.31
C VAL A 160 -11.83 -2.82 -2.52
N LEU A 161 -11.65 -1.51 -2.44
CA LEU A 161 -10.86 -0.70 -3.38
C LEU A 161 -9.52 -0.37 -2.71
N ASP A 162 -8.48 -1.11 -3.06
CA ASP A 162 -7.16 -1.01 -2.45
C ASP A 162 -6.23 -0.07 -3.23
N ASP A 163 -5.46 0.73 -2.48
CA ASP A 163 -4.45 1.69 -2.93
C ASP A 163 -5.01 2.72 -3.93
N VAL A 164 -6.00 3.49 -3.48
CA VAL A 164 -6.65 4.53 -4.29
C VAL A 164 -5.91 5.86 -4.18
N TRP A 165 -5.46 6.42 -5.32
CA TRP A 165 -4.67 7.65 -5.40
C TRP A 165 -5.29 8.79 -6.21
N ASN A 166 -6.09 8.48 -7.22
CA ASN A 166 -6.62 9.49 -8.14
C ASN A 166 -7.56 10.44 -7.38
N GLU A 167 -7.40 11.76 -7.53
CA GLU A 167 -8.19 12.76 -6.81
C GLU A 167 -9.29 13.41 -7.68
N ASP A 168 -9.59 12.82 -8.84
CA ASP A 168 -10.65 13.30 -9.73
C ASP A 168 -12.02 12.94 -9.18
N ARG A 169 -12.68 13.93 -8.57
CA ARG A 169 -14.00 13.77 -7.98
C ARG A 169 -15.03 13.23 -8.97
N VAL A 170 -15.03 13.69 -10.22
CA VAL A 170 -16.08 13.34 -11.19
C VAL A 170 -16.07 11.84 -11.45
N LYS A 171 -14.88 11.27 -11.62
CA LYS A 171 -14.69 9.83 -11.82
C LYS A 171 -15.16 8.99 -10.63
N TRP A 172 -15.03 9.52 -9.42
CA TRP A 172 -15.47 8.84 -8.20
C TRP A 172 -16.97 8.89 -8.00
N GLU A 173 -17.60 10.04 -8.26
CA GLU A 173 -19.06 10.16 -8.26
C GLU A 173 -19.65 9.22 -9.33
N GLU A 174 -19.06 9.15 -10.53
CA GLU A 174 -19.47 8.18 -11.56
C GLU A 174 -19.38 6.73 -11.08
N LEU A 175 -18.25 6.31 -10.49
CA LEU A 175 -18.10 4.95 -9.96
C LEU A 175 -19.11 4.67 -8.84
N LYS A 176 -19.31 5.65 -7.94
CA LYS A 176 -20.23 5.54 -6.82
C LYS A 176 -21.68 5.42 -7.31
N ASP A 177 -22.09 6.23 -8.27
CA ASP A 177 -23.43 6.20 -8.88
C ASP A 177 -23.69 4.85 -9.55
N ILE A 178 -22.68 4.28 -10.24
CA ILE A 178 -22.78 2.96 -10.84
C ILE A 178 -22.99 1.89 -9.75
N ILE A 179 -22.16 1.88 -8.70
CA ILE A 179 -22.26 0.89 -7.62
C ILE A 179 -23.56 1.06 -6.82
N GLN A 180 -24.01 2.29 -6.58
CA GLN A 180 -25.27 2.54 -5.90
C GLN A 180 -26.49 2.20 -6.76
N GLY A 181 -26.36 2.32 -8.08
CA GLY A 181 -27.37 1.94 -9.06
C GLY A 181 -27.49 0.43 -9.29
N VAL A 182 -26.50 -0.37 -8.85
CA VAL A 182 -26.69 -1.82 -8.78
C VAL A 182 -27.68 -2.09 -7.65
N ALA A 183 -28.79 -2.78 -7.95
CA ALA A 183 -29.84 -3.04 -6.97
C ALA A 183 -29.40 -4.13 -5.96
N GLY A 184 -28.26 -3.92 -5.29
CA GLY A 184 -27.70 -4.79 -4.27
C GLY A 184 -28.56 -4.83 -3.02
N ALA A 185 -28.35 -5.86 -2.21
CA ALA A 185 -29.07 -6.00 -0.95
C ALA A 185 -28.59 -4.97 0.08
N GLU A 186 -29.50 -4.62 0.99
CA GLU A 186 -29.25 -3.74 2.12
C GLU A 186 -28.05 -4.23 2.95
N GLY A 187 -27.27 -3.27 3.45
CA GLY A 187 -26.05 -3.56 4.21
C GLY A 187 -24.82 -3.92 3.36
N SER A 188 -24.85 -3.73 2.04
CA SER A 188 -23.63 -3.80 1.22
C SER A 188 -22.69 -2.64 1.53
N LYS A 189 -21.37 -2.90 1.59
CA LYS A 189 -20.35 -1.93 2.03
C LYS A 189 -19.19 -1.85 1.06
N VAL A 190 -18.54 -0.69 1.00
CA VAL A 190 -17.26 -0.48 0.31
C VAL A 190 -16.18 -0.10 1.32
N LEU A 191 -15.05 -0.80 1.28
CA LEU A 191 -13.86 -0.47 2.05
C LEU A 191 -12.80 0.10 1.11
N VAL A 192 -12.25 1.27 1.43
CA VAL A 192 -11.24 1.94 0.59
C VAL A 192 -9.94 2.07 1.37
N THR A 193 -8.80 1.75 0.77
CA THR A 193 -7.50 2.13 1.35
C THR A 193 -6.87 3.26 0.54
N THR A 194 -6.43 4.32 1.21
CA THR A 194 -5.83 5.48 0.53
C THR A 194 -4.82 6.19 1.41
N ARG A 195 -3.92 6.94 0.76
CA ARG A 195 -2.99 7.88 1.41
C ARG A 195 -3.49 9.32 1.33
N SER A 196 -4.49 9.59 0.49
CA SER A 196 -5.00 10.94 0.25
C SER A 196 -6.20 11.24 1.13
N HIS A 197 -6.06 12.30 1.94
CA HIS A 197 -7.20 12.88 2.67
C HIS A 197 -8.31 13.32 1.72
N THR A 198 -7.95 13.87 0.55
CA THR A 198 -8.90 14.29 -0.48
C THR A 198 -9.74 13.10 -0.94
N VAL A 199 -9.11 11.99 -1.30
CA VAL A 199 -9.81 10.75 -1.70
C VAL A 199 -10.71 10.23 -0.60
N ALA A 200 -10.19 10.16 0.64
CA ALA A 200 -10.96 9.68 1.78
C ALA A 200 -12.22 10.51 2.03
N ASN A 201 -12.13 11.84 1.89
CA ASN A 201 -13.26 12.75 2.06
C ASN A 201 -14.25 12.72 0.89
N MET A 202 -13.77 12.53 -0.35
CA MET A 202 -14.64 12.45 -1.53
C MET A 202 -15.42 11.13 -1.59
N MET A 203 -14.75 10.02 -1.30
CA MET A 203 -15.34 8.68 -1.38
C MET A 203 -16.12 8.31 -0.12
N GLY A 204 -15.63 8.74 1.05
CA GLY A 204 -16.17 8.33 2.34
C GLY A 204 -17.58 8.85 2.59
N THR A 205 -18.46 7.96 3.00
CA THR A 205 -19.78 8.32 3.56
C THR A 205 -19.80 8.20 5.08
N SER A 206 -18.70 7.71 5.66
CA SER A 206 -18.47 7.58 7.10
C SER A 206 -17.13 8.19 7.47
N SER A 207 -16.91 8.45 8.76
CA SER A 207 -15.62 8.92 9.25
C SER A 207 -14.50 7.96 8.86
N SER A 208 -13.41 8.49 8.32
CA SER A 208 -12.24 7.69 7.96
C SER A 208 -11.61 7.05 9.18
N HIS A 209 -11.22 5.78 9.07
CA HIS A 209 -10.33 5.14 10.02
C HIS A 209 -8.88 5.57 9.72
N ILE A 210 -8.37 6.54 10.49
CA ILE A 210 -7.00 7.00 10.37
C ILE A 210 -6.07 5.99 11.05
N LEU A 211 -5.36 5.21 10.24
CA LEU A 211 -4.41 4.22 10.71
C LEU A 211 -3.16 4.91 11.24
N GLN A 212 -2.74 4.52 12.44
CA GLN A 212 -1.55 5.04 13.11
C GLN A 212 -0.38 4.06 13.02
N GLY A 213 0.82 4.56 13.33
CA GLY A 213 2.01 3.74 13.55
C GLY A 213 1.78 2.68 14.64
N LEU A 214 2.54 1.59 14.57
CA LEU A 214 2.51 0.55 15.61
C LEU A 214 3.00 1.12 16.94
N SER A 215 2.54 0.50 18.04
CA SER A 215 3.09 0.77 19.36
C SER A 215 4.59 0.43 19.40
N ARG A 216 5.33 0.97 20.38
CA ARG A 216 6.77 0.65 20.54
C ARG A 216 7.00 -0.86 20.73
N VAL A 217 6.12 -1.52 21.48
CA VAL A 217 6.20 -2.96 21.79
C VAL A 217 5.94 -3.79 20.53
N ASP A 218 4.90 -3.46 19.77
CA ASP A 218 4.58 -4.17 18.53
C ASP A 218 5.64 -3.90 17.46
N SER A 219 6.18 -2.68 17.41
CA SER A 219 7.25 -2.30 16.49
C SER A 219 8.52 -3.12 16.73
N GLN A 220 8.89 -3.28 18.01
CA GLN A 220 10.02 -4.13 18.40
C GLN A 220 9.76 -5.60 18.01
N SER A 221 8.55 -6.09 18.24
CA SER A 221 8.16 -7.47 17.91
C SER A 221 8.23 -7.73 16.40
N VAL A 222 7.75 -6.80 15.57
CA VAL A 222 7.88 -6.86 14.12
C VAL A 222 9.36 -6.86 13.72
N PHE A 223 10.16 -5.92 14.23
CA PHE A 223 11.57 -5.84 13.87
C PHE A 223 12.34 -7.12 14.24
N VAL A 224 12.16 -7.64 15.47
CA VAL A 224 12.82 -8.86 15.95
C VAL A 224 12.47 -10.05 15.06
N LYS A 225 11.20 -10.20 14.70
CA LYS A 225 10.73 -11.27 13.80
C LYS A 225 11.48 -11.30 12.47
N TRP A 226 11.91 -10.15 11.96
CA TRP A 226 12.61 -10.04 10.68
C TRP A 226 14.13 -9.98 10.82
N ALA A 227 14.66 -9.55 11.96
CA ALA A 227 16.11 -9.42 12.21
C ALA A 227 16.75 -10.69 12.77
N PHE A 228 16.01 -11.50 13.51
CA PHE A 228 16.54 -12.69 14.18
C PHE A 228 15.78 -13.95 13.76
N LYS A 229 16.46 -15.10 13.82
CA LYS A 229 15.75 -16.38 13.81
C LYS A 229 14.97 -16.53 15.12
N GLU A 230 13.88 -17.28 15.05
CA GLU A 230 13.05 -17.58 16.20
C GLU A 230 13.89 -18.23 17.32
N GLY A 231 13.82 -17.65 18.52
CA GLY A 231 14.57 -18.10 19.70
C GLY A 231 16.04 -17.65 19.78
N GLU A 232 16.60 -16.99 18.77
CA GLU A 232 18.02 -16.57 18.79
C GLU A 232 18.26 -15.21 19.45
N LEU A 233 17.21 -14.44 19.76
CA LEU A 233 17.34 -13.09 20.33
C LEU A 233 18.18 -13.07 21.61
N GLU A 234 18.02 -14.06 22.49
CA GLU A 234 18.70 -14.13 23.79
C GLU A 234 20.22 -14.26 23.66
N ASN A 235 20.71 -14.73 22.50
CA ASN A 235 22.14 -14.87 22.24
C ASN A 235 22.81 -13.53 21.88
N TYR A 236 22.02 -12.49 21.56
CA TYR A 236 22.54 -11.23 21.02
C TYR A 236 21.96 -9.99 21.75
N PRO A 237 22.11 -9.88 23.09
CA PRO A 237 21.52 -8.78 23.86
C PRO A 237 22.07 -7.41 23.44
N GLU A 238 23.36 -7.32 23.08
CA GLU A 238 23.99 -6.07 22.64
C GLU A 238 23.42 -5.57 21.30
N LEU A 239 23.13 -6.48 20.36
CA LEU A 239 22.49 -6.12 19.08
C LEU A 239 21.05 -5.64 19.31
N MET A 240 20.34 -6.23 20.28
CA MET A 240 18.99 -5.79 20.63
C MET A 240 18.97 -4.37 21.21
N GLU A 241 19.97 -3.96 21.99
CA GLU A 241 20.03 -2.57 22.48
C GLU A 241 20.14 -1.57 21.32
N ILE A 242 20.99 -1.85 20.33
CA ILE A 242 21.09 -1.05 19.10
C ILE A 242 19.78 -1.13 18.29
N GLY A 243 19.19 -2.33 18.21
CA GLY A 243 17.91 -2.58 17.54
C GLY A 243 16.77 -1.72 18.08
N LYS A 244 16.71 -1.48 19.40
CA LYS A 244 15.70 -0.59 20.00
C LYS A 244 15.81 0.85 19.48
N GLU A 245 17.03 1.33 19.26
CA GLU A 245 17.27 2.66 18.70
C GLU A 245 16.87 2.71 17.21
N ILE A 246 17.18 1.67 16.44
CA ILE A 246 16.74 1.55 15.03
C ILE A 246 15.21 1.53 14.95
N VAL A 247 14.55 0.74 15.80
CA VAL A 247 13.07 0.67 15.89
C VAL A 247 12.46 2.04 16.20
N GLN A 248 13.09 2.81 17.09
CA GLN A 248 12.65 4.17 17.38
C GLN A 248 12.74 5.09 16.15
N LYS A 249 13.82 4.99 15.37
CA LYS A 249 13.99 5.76 14.12
C LYS A 249 12.97 5.37 13.03
N CYS A 250 12.48 4.13 13.04
CA CYS A 250 11.45 3.66 12.11
C CYS A 250 10.04 4.26 12.35
N GLY A 251 9.81 4.98 13.45
CA GLY A 251 8.55 5.71 13.68
C GLY A 251 7.29 4.83 13.74
N GLY A 252 7.44 3.54 14.05
CA GLY A 252 6.32 2.60 14.08
C GLY A 252 5.76 2.20 12.71
N LEU A 253 6.50 2.43 11.61
CA LEU A 253 6.10 2.00 10.27
C LEU A 253 6.44 0.51 10.05
N PRO A 254 5.44 -0.40 9.90
CA PRO A 254 5.70 -1.82 9.69
C PRO A 254 6.64 -2.12 8.51
N LEU A 255 6.49 -1.40 7.40
CA LEU A 255 7.36 -1.60 6.24
C LEU A 255 8.81 -1.21 6.54
N ALA A 256 9.07 -0.14 7.28
CA ALA A 256 10.42 0.28 7.64
C ALA A 256 11.08 -0.75 8.57
N LEU A 257 10.34 -1.18 9.58
CA LEU A 257 10.76 -2.19 10.56
C LEU A 257 11.10 -3.51 9.88
N ARG A 258 10.22 -3.99 8.98
CA ARG A 258 10.46 -5.20 8.18
C ARG A 258 11.70 -5.04 7.31
N THR A 259 11.80 -3.94 6.57
CA THR A 259 12.91 -3.72 5.62
C THR A 259 14.26 -3.71 6.33
N LEU A 260 14.41 -2.93 7.41
CA LEU A 260 15.67 -2.90 8.16
C LEU A 260 15.94 -4.19 8.94
N GLY A 261 14.90 -4.80 9.51
CA GLY A 261 15.02 -6.10 10.17
C GLY A 261 15.56 -7.15 9.20
N SER A 262 14.93 -7.29 8.03
CA SER A 262 15.39 -8.19 6.97
C SER A 262 16.81 -7.89 6.50
N SER A 263 17.19 -6.61 6.41
CA SER A 263 18.54 -6.20 6.00
C SER A 263 19.62 -6.60 7.02
N LEU A 264 19.24 -6.72 8.29
CA LEU A 264 20.10 -7.13 9.40
C LEU A 264 19.99 -8.63 9.71
N PHE A 265 19.16 -9.36 8.99
CA PHE A 265 18.98 -10.79 9.21
C PHE A 265 20.30 -11.56 9.04
N LEU A 266 20.64 -12.39 10.05
CA LEU A 266 21.90 -13.14 10.17
C LEU A 266 23.17 -12.29 10.33
N LYS A 267 23.07 -10.97 10.44
CA LYS A 267 24.22 -10.12 10.73
C LYS A 267 24.48 -10.08 12.22
N VAL A 268 25.54 -10.76 12.64
CA VAL A 268 25.97 -10.84 14.04
C VAL A 268 27.06 -9.83 14.39
N ASP A 269 27.63 -9.15 13.40
CA ASP A 269 28.61 -8.08 13.62
C ASP A 269 27.90 -6.81 14.12
N ILE A 270 28.37 -6.29 15.24
CA ILE A 270 27.83 -5.08 15.85
C ILE A 270 28.01 -3.84 14.96
N GLU A 271 29.05 -3.81 14.12
CA GLU A 271 29.33 -2.67 13.25
C GLU A 271 28.30 -2.54 12.11
N ASP A 272 27.74 -3.65 11.62
CA ASP A 272 26.61 -3.61 10.67
C ASP A 272 25.39 -2.91 11.25
N TRP A 273 25.11 -3.16 12.54
CA TRP A 273 23.97 -2.58 13.25
C TRP A 273 24.22 -1.10 13.58
N LYS A 274 25.43 -0.75 14.02
CA LYS A 274 25.83 0.65 14.23
C LYS A 274 25.79 1.43 12.93
N PHE A 275 26.22 0.85 11.80
CA PHE A 275 26.13 1.50 10.50
C PHE A 275 24.68 1.87 10.17
N VAL A 276 23.73 0.95 10.34
CA VAL A 276 22.30 1.26 10.12
C VAL A 276 21.82 2.32 11.09
N ARG A 277 22.15 2.21 12.38
CA ARG A 277 21.72 3.17 13.39
C ARG A 277 22.28 4.56 13.14
N ASP A 278 23.57 4.70 12.88
CA ASP A 278 24.32 5.96 12.92
C ASP A 278 24.43 6.64 11.55
N ASN A 279 23.85 6.05 10.51
CA ASN A 279 23.93 6.59 9.15
C ASN A 279 23.38 8.03 9.05
N GLU A 280 24.09 8.88 8.31
CA GLU A 280 23.73 10.30 8.12
C GLU A 280 22.38 10.48 7.41
N ILE A 281 21.90 9.47 6.69
CA ILE A 281 20.62 9.51 5.97
C ILE A 281 19.43 9.79 6.90
N TRP A 282 19.53 9.43 8.18
CA TRP A 282 18.52 9.74 9.20
C TRP A 282 18.39 11.25 9.47
N ASN A 283 19.43 12.03 9.17
CA ASN A 283 19.47 13.48 9.40
C ASN A 283 19.05 14.29 8.17
N LEU A 284 18.80 13.63 7.02
CA LEU A 284 18.32 14.32 5.84
C LEU A 284 16.94 14.93 6.09
N PRO A 285 16.60 16.09 5.51
CA PRO A 285 15.28 16.68 5.63
C PRO A 285 14.21 15.70 5.15
N GLN A 286 13.50 15.09 6.10
CA GLN A 286 12.37 14.23 5.82
C GLN A 286 11.10 15.06 5.86
N LYS A 287 10.12 14.70 5.03
CA LYS A 287 8.74 15.06 5.36
C LYS A 287 8.34 14.25 6.59
N GLU A 288 7.43 14.78 7.41
CA GLU A 288 6.76 13.92 8.41
C GLU A 288 6.26 12.67 7.68
N ASP A 289 6.50 11.49 8.27
CA ASP A 289 6.06 10.20 7.75
C ASP A 289 6.86 9.57 6.59
N ASP A 290 8.11 10.01 6.37
CA ASP A 290 8.96 9.46 5.32
C ASP A 290 9.63 8.14 5.69
N ILE A 291 9.48 7.13 4.82
CA ILE A 291 10.08 5.80 4.93
C ILE A 291 11.38 5.68 4.09
N LEU A 292 11.70 6.71 3.31
CA LEU A 292 12.82 6.70 2.38
C LEU A 292 14.18 6.40 3.03
N PRO A 293 14.53 6.89 4.23
CA PRO A 293 15.81 6.55 4.87
C PRO A 293 15.96 5.06 5.11
N ALA A 294 14.91 4.40 5.64
CA ALA A 294 14.92 2.97 5.90
C ALA A 294 15.02 2.14 4.61
N ILE A 295 14.30 2.55 3.55
CA ILE A 295 14.35 1.86 2.25
C ILE A 295 15.72 2.02 1.61
N LYS A 296 16.27 3.24 1.63
CA LYS A 296 17.57 3.55 1.02
C LYS A 296 18.71 2.84 1.75
N LEU A 297 18.67 2.74 3.08
CA LEU A 297 19.65 1.96 3.85
C LEU A 297 19.64 0.49 3.46
N SER A 298 18.46 -0.10 3.30
CA SER A 298 18.36 -1.49 2.83
C SER A 298 18.87 -1.64 1.40
N TYR A 299 18.58 -0.68 0.52
CA TYR A 299 19.12 -0.65 -0.85
C TYR A 299 20.65 -0.55 -0.87
N ASP A 300 21.25 0.32 -0.05
CA ASP A 300 22.70 0.51 0.00
C ASP A 300 23.45 -0.71 0.58
N GLN A 301 22.73 -1.64 1.23
CA GLN A 301 23.26 -2.93 1.67
C GLN A 301 23.11 -4.04 0.62
N LEU A 302 22.45 -3.78 -0.51
CA LEU A 302 22.35 -4.77 -1.58
C LEU A 302 23.67 -4.89 -2.35
N PRO A 303 23.99 -6.08 -2.89
CA PRO A 303 25.13 -6.23 -3.77
C PRO A 303 25.01 -5.34 -5.01
N SER A 304 26.13 -4.78 -5.46
CA SER A 304 26.17 -3.79 -6.56
C SER A 304 25.75 -4.31 -7.95
N TYR A 305 25.47 -5.62 -8.08
CA TYR A 305 25.05 -6.25 -9.34
C TYR A 305 23.53 -6.33 -9.50
N LEU A 306 22.77 -5.88 -8.50
CA LEU A 306 21.31 -5.68 -8.54
C LEU A 306 20.98 -4.23 -8.88
#